data_AF-A0A7V6R743-F1
#
_entry.id   AF-A0A7V6R743-F1
#
_cell.length_a   1.000
_cell.length_b   1.000
_cell.length_c   1.000
_cell.angle_alpha   90.00
_cell.angle_beta   90.00
_cell.angle_gamma   90.00
#
_symmetry.space_group_name_H-M   'P 1'
#
loop_
_entity.id
_entity.type
_entity.pdbx_description
1 polymer ?
#
loop_
_entity_poly.entity_id
_entity_poly.type
_entity_poly.pdbx_seq_one_letter_code
_entity_poly.pdbx_strand_id
1 'polypeptide(L)' 'EYLTEYRIEKAKQLLRDVSCKSYEVAYMVGFNEPSYFSKVFKNVTGKSVTEYRNEALDSKI' A
#
# COMPACT_ATOMS: atom_id res chain seq x y z
N GLU A 1 15.91 -7.11 3.64
CA GLU A 1 14.74 -6.49 4.30
C GLU A 1 14.53 -5.01 3.97
N TYR A 2 15.57 -4.18 3.86
CA TYR A 2 15.45 -2.74 3.59
C TYR A 2 14.64 -2.32 2.34
N LEU A 3 14.81 -3.01 1.21
CA LEU A 3 14.10 -2.67 -0.04
C LEU A 3 12.58 -2.86 0.10
N THR A 4 12.15 -3.91 0.80
CA THR A 4 10.72 -4.16 1.00
C THR A 4 10.10 -3.08 1.87
N GLU A 5 10.73 -2.71 2.98
CA GLU A 5 10.28 -1.63 3.84
C GLU A 5 10.18 -0.31 3.07
N TYR A 6 11.22 0.05 2.31
CA TYR A 6 11.20 1.25 1.46
C TYR A 6 10.02 1.27 0.48
N ARG A 7 9.76 0.14 -0.20
CA ARG A 7 8.62 0.01 -1.13
C ARG A 7 7.28 0.16 -0.42
N ILE A 8 7.14 -0.42 0.78
CA ILE A 8 5.92 -0.30 1.58
C ILE A 8 5.72 1.13 2.08
N GLU A 9 6.76 1.83 2.54
CA GLU A 9 6.67 3.24 2.91
C GLU A 9 6.25 4.12 1.73
N LYS A 10 6.76 3.85 0.53
CA LYS A 10 6.31 4.55 -0.67
C LYS A 10 4.86 4.23 -1.00
N ALA A 11 4.43 2.98 -0.85
CA ALA A 11 3.05 2.57 -1.07
C ALA A 11 2.09 3.29 -0.11
N LYS A 12 2.44 3.43 1.17
CA LYS A 12 1.65 4.18 2.15
C LYS A 12 1.39 5.62 1.72
N GLN A 13 2.38 6.28 1.09
CA GLN A 13 2.23 7.65 0.57
C GLN A 13 1.24 7.69 -0.62
N LEU A 14 1.38 6.77 -1.56
CA LEU A 14 0.53 6.68 -2.76
C LEU A 14 -0.93 6.32 -2.43
N LEU A 15 -1.15 5.47 -1.42
CA LEU A 15 -2.49 5.06 -0.98
C LEU A 15 -3.33 6.17 -0.37
N ARG A 16 -2.72 7.32 -0.04
CA ARG A 16 -3.43 8.53 0.43
C ARG A 16 -4.12 9.29 -0.71
N ASP A 17 -3.77 8.99 -1.95
CA ASP A 17 -4.42 9.49 -3.15
C ASP A 17 -5.53 8.53 -3.57
N VAL A 18 -6.77 9.02 -3.57
CA VAL A 18 -7.96 8.23 -3.94
C VAL A 18 -8.02 7.89 -5.42
N SER A 19 -7.26 8.60 -6.26
CA SER A 19 -7.22 8.35 -7.70
C SER A 19 -6.42 7.10 -8.07
N CYS A 20 -5.48 6.67 -7.21
CA CYS A 20 -4.65 5.50 -7.45
C CYS A 20 -5.35 4.21 -7.02
N LYS A 21 -5.53 3.27 -7.95
CA LYS A 21 -6.06 1.95 -7.63
C LYS A 21 -5.00 1.12 -6.90
N SER A 22 -5.43 0.26 -5.97
CA SER A 22 -4.51 -0.54 -5.13
C SER A 22 -3.53 -1.39 -5.95
N TYR A 23 -3.97 -1.93 -7.08
CA TYR A 23 -3.10 -2.74 -7.94
C TYR A 23 -2.07 -1.88 -8.68
N GLU A 24 -2.40 -0.63 -9.02
CA GLU A 24 -1.47 0.29 -9.67
C GLU A 24 -0.34 0.68 -8.71
N VAL A 25 -0.68 0.92 -7.44
CA VAL A 25 0.31 1.17 -6.39
C VAL A 25 1.30 0.01 -6.26
N ALA A 26 0.84 -1.25 -6.38
CA ALA A 26 1.72 -2.42 -6.34
C ALA A 26 2.79 -2.35 -7.44
N TYR A 27 2.37 -2.04 -8.67
CA TYR A 27 3.28 -1.90 -9.81
C TYR A 27 4.21 -0.68 -9.66
N MET A 28 3.68 0.46 -9.21
CA MET A 28 4.45 1.70 -9.01
C MET A 28 5.58 1.56 -7.99
N VAL A 29 5.43 0.68 -7.00
CA VAL A 29 6.49 0.41 -6.00
C VAL A 29 7.30 -0.85 -6.31
N GLY A 30 7.19 -1.39 -7.53
CA GLY A 30 8.07 -2.44 -8.05
C GLY A 30 7.69 -3.87 -7.64
N PHE A 31 6.42 -4.14 -7.33
CA PHE A 31 5.88 -5.50 -7.25
C PHE A 31 5.28 -5.91 -8.59
N ASN A 32 5.63 -7.10 -9.05
CA ASN A 32 5.08 -7.67 -10.29
C ASN A 32 3.71 -8.34 -10.08
N GLU A 33 3.37 -8.65 -8.83
CA GLU A 33 2.13 -9.34 -8.48
C GLU A 33 1.38 -8.57 -7.37
N PRO A 34 0.20 -7.98 -7.65
CA PRO A 34 -0.59 -7.25 -6.67
C PRO A 34 -1.03 -8.10 -5.46
N SER A 35 -1.24 -9.40 -5.66
CA SER A 35 -1.58 -10.35 -4.60
C SER A 35 -0.44 -10.55 -3.61
N TYR A 36 0.80 -10.64 -4.12
CA TYR A 36 2.00 -10.71 -3.30
C TYR A 36 2.26 -9.39 -2.57
N PHE A 37 2.13 -8.25 -3.26
CA PHE A 37 2.17 -6.93 -2.63
C PHE A 37 1.19 -6.83 -1.45
N SER A 38 -0.06 -7.26 -1.64
CA SER A 38 -1.09 -7.18 -0.58
C SER A 38 -0.71 -8.00 0.65
N LYS A 39 -0.11 -9.19 0.46
CA LYS A 39 0.40 -10.04 1.56
C LYS A 39 1.55 -9.35 2.29
N VAL A 40 2.54 -8.83 1.54
CA VAL A 40 3.70 -8.15 2.11
C VAL A 40 3.28 -6.88 2.85
N PHE A 41 2.39 -6.08 2.26
CA PHE A 41 1.86 -4.87 2.87
C PHE A 41 1.17 -5.19 4.19
N LYS A 42 0.31 -6.22 4.24
CA LYS A 42 -0.32 -6.66 5.49
C LYS A 42 0.68 -7.13 6.53
N ASN A 43 1.69 -7.90 6.13
CA ASN A 43 2.72 -8.39 7.04
C ASN A 43 3.55 -7.24 7.65
N VAL A 44 3.86 -6.22 6.87
CA VAL A 44 4.69 -5.07 7.31
C VAL A 44 3.86 -4.06 8.11
N THR A 45 2.60 -3.82 7.72
CA THR A 45 1.78 -2.75 8.31
C THR A 45 0.77 -3.23 9.35
N GLY A 46 0.50 -4.53 9.41
CA GLY A 46 -0.59 -5.12 10.18
C GLY A 46 -1.98 -4.97 9.55
N LYS A 47 -2.11 -4.23 8.43
CA LYS A 47 -3.39 -3.89 7.81
C LYS A 47 -3.42 -4.26 6.33
N SER A 48 -4.58 -4.67 5.82
CA SER A 48 -4.75 -4.79 4.37
C SER A 48 -4.66 -3.41 3.71
N VAL A 49 -4.35 -3.42 2.41
CA VAL A 49 -4.27 -2.20 1.59
C VAL A 49 -5.57 -1.40 1.64
N THR A 50 -6.72 -2.09 1.66
CA THR A 50 -8.05 -1.47 1.74
C THR A 50 -8.31 -0.86 3.10
N GLU A 51 -8.03 -1.58 4.19
CA GLU A 51 -8.18 -1.06 5.57
C GLU A 51 -7.31 0.19 5.75
N TYR A 52 -6.03 0.13 5.32
CA TYR A 52 -5.13 1.28 5.41
C TYR A 52 -5.63 2.49 4.61
N ARG A 53 -6.18 2.26 3.41
CA ARG A 53 -6.76 3.34 2.60
C ARG A 53 -7.97 3.96 3.29
N ASN A 54 -8.90 3.16 3.77
CA ASN A 54 -10.13 3.67 4.39
C ASN A 54 -9.80 4.54 5.60
N GLU A 55 -8.93 4.09 6.50
CA GLU A 55 -8.50 4.87 7.66
C GLU A 55 -7.83 6.21 7.28
N ALA A 56 -7.05 6.22 6.20
CA ALA A 56 -6.41 7.43 5.69
C ALA A 56 -7.42 8.43 5.10
N LEU A 57 -8.62 7.98 4.72
CA LEU A 57 -9.72 8.81 4.25
C LEU A 57 -10.63 9.26 5.40
N ASP A 58 -10.93 8.38 6.35
CA ASP A 58 -11.69 8.71 7.55
C ASP A 58 -10.98 9.79 8.39
N SER A 59 -9.64 9.78 8.43
CA SER A 59 -8.84 10.81 9.10
C SER A 59 -8.84 12.18 8.39
N LYS A 60 -9.49 12.31 7.23
CA LYS A 60 -9.63 13.57 6.49
C LYS A 60 -11.04 14.20 6.64
N ILE A 61 -11.93 13.58 7.42
CA ILE A 61 -13.28 14.10 7.73
C ILE A 61 -13.28 14.77 9.11
#